data_AF-A0A7S4VSY0-F1
#
_entry.id   AF-A0A7S4VSY0-F1
#
_cell.length_a   1.000
_cell.length_b   1.000
_cell.length_c   1.000
_cell.angle_alpha   90.00
_cell.angle_beta   90.00
_cell.angle_gamma   90.00
#
_symmetry.space_group_name_H-M   'P 1'
#
loop_
_entity.id
_entity.type
_entity.pdbx_description
1 polymer ?
#
loop_
_entity_poly.entity_id
_entity_poly.type
_entity_poly.pdbx_seq_one_letter_code
_entity_poly.pdbx_strand_id
1 'polypeptide(L)'
;RRDDATEMHIPENCKGWVTGNRGSELRRMEQETNVYMFMALDARGEERLIIFSHDPGSKTAPTGRMAAERLVNEMIQEKLRDDGGRGRSNSRSPSRRRSPSRRRSPSRRRSPSRRRSPPRGRSDSRGRSPPRRRDSRSRSRR
;
A
#
# COMPACT_ATOMS: atom_id res chain seq x y z
N ARG A 1 15.16 -39.38 -4.32
CA ARG A 1 14.86 -37.96 -4.00
C ARG A 1 15.72 -37.10 -4.91
N ARG A 2 15.38 -35.83 -5.16
CA ARG A 2 16.34 -34.88 -5.75
C ARG A 2 16.78 -33.92 -4.66
N ASP A 3 18.06 -33.56 -4.69
CA ASP A 3 18.70 -32.80 -3.62
C ASP A 3 19.08 -31.38 -4.08
N ASP A 4 18.81 -31.04 -5.35
CA ASP A 4 18.95 -29.73 -6.02
C ASP A 4 17.75 -28.78 -5.79
N ALA A 5 16.71 -29.26 -5.14
CA ALA A 5 15.45 -28.56 -4.90
C ALA A 5 15.16 -28.37 -3.40
N THR A 6 14.54 -27.25 -3.06
CA THR A 6 13.94 -26.97 -1.75
C THR A 6 12.46 -26.63 -1.94
N GLU A 7 11.58 -27.35 -1.25
CA GLU A 7 10.13 -27.06 -1.22
C GLU A 7 9.80 -26.16 -0.01
N MET A 8 9.00 -25.11 -0.22
CA MET A 8 8.50 -24.23 0.82
C MET A 8 6.98 -24.08 0.76
N HIS A 9 6.33 -24.20 1.91
CA HIS A 9 4.91 -23.87 2.08
C HIS A 9 4.74 -22.38 2.40
N ILE A 10 3.98 -21.66 1.57
CA ILE A 10 3.70 -20.23 1.76
C ILE A 10 2.24 -20.05 2.21
N PRO A 11 1.97 -19.35 3.34
CA PRO A 11 0.61 -19.02 3.77
C PRO A 11 -0.18 -18.26 2.70
N GLU A 12 -1.48 -18.55 2.57
CA GLU A 12 -2.36 -18.00 1.51
C GLU A 12 -2.31 -16.47 1.41
N ASN A 13 -2.39 -15.77 2.56
CA ASN A 13 -2.33 -14.31 2.65
C ASN A 13 -0.96 -13.71 2.26
N CYS A 14 0.09 -14.55 2.18
CA CYS A 14 1.45 -14.17 1.80
C CYS A 14 1.76 -14.49 0.32
N LYS A 15 1.12 -15.48 -0.31
CA LYS A 15 1.44 -15.93 -1.68
C LYS A 15 1.51 -14.79 -2.70
N GLY A 16 0.47 -13.97 -2.79
CA GLY A 16 0.40 -12.83 -3.72
C GLY A 16 1.43 -11.73 -3.45
N TRP A 17 1.99 -11.67 -2.24
CA TRP A 17 3.04 -10.72 -1.86
C TRP A 17 4.44 -11.28 -2.18
N VAL A 18 4.72 -12.53 -1.80
CA VAL A 18 5.98 -13.22 -2.10
C VAL A 18 6.18 -13.43 -3.60
N THR A 19 5.11 -13.68 -4.35
CA THR A 19 5.21 -13.83 -5.81
C THR A 19 5.33 -12.47 -6.52
N GLY A 20 4.61 -11.46 -6.04
CA GLY A 20 4.51 -10.16 -6.72
C GLY A 20 3.69 -10.23 -8.01
N ASN A 21 3.43 -9.07 -8.61
CA ASN A 21 2.62 -8.96 -9.81
C ASN A 21 3.26 -9.73 -10.99
N ARG A 22 2.58 -10.75 -11.50
CA ARG A 22 3.08 -11.66 -12.56
C ARG A 22 4.42 -12.34 -12.20
N GLY A 23 4.68 -12.58 -10.92
CA GLY A 23 5.93 -13.19 -10.47
C GLY A 23 7.12 -12.23 -10.35
N SER A 24 6.90 -10.90 -10.40
CA SER A 24 7.97 -9.89 -10.40
C SER A 24 8.94 -10.02 -9.23
N GLU A 25 8.45 -10.39 -8.05
CA GLU A 25 9.28 -10.45 -6.85
C GLU A 25 10.06 -11.77 -6.78
N LEU A 26 9.50 -12.88 -7.29
CA LEU A 26 10.30 -14.10 -7.55
C LEU A 26 11.46 -13.79 -8.50
N ARG A 27 11.18 -13.15 -9.65
CA ARG A 27 12.22 -12.84 -10.64
C ARG A 27 13.29 -11.90 -10.10
N ARG A 28 12.97 -11.05 -9.12
CA ARG A 28 13.97 -10.27 -8.37
C ARG A 28 14.81 -11.17 -7.47
N MET A 29 14.18 -11.96 -6.59
CA MET A 29 14.90 -12.81 -5.64
C MET A 29 15.77 -13.88 -6.33
N GLU A 30 15.36 -14.38 -7.49
CA GLU A 30 16.15 -15.26 -8.37
C GLU A 30 17.47 -14.62 -8.80
N GLN A 31 17.41 -13.38 -9.32
CA GLN A 31 18.59 -12.61 -9.72
C GLN A 31 19.48 -12.25 -8.52
N GLU A 32 18.87 -11.96 -7.37
CA GLU A 32 19.57 -11.59 -6.14
C GLU A 32 20.35 -12.79 -5.54
N THR A 33 19.86 -14.02 -5.73
CA THR A 33 20.40 -15.23 -5.06
C THR A 33 20.98 -16.30 -5.99
N ASN A 34 20.89 -16.13 -7.32
CA ASN A 34 21.30 -17.12 -8.34
C ASN A 34 20.62 -18.49 -8.19
N VAL A 35 19.29 -18.47 -8.18
CA VAL A 35 18.42 -19.67 -8.17
C VAL A 35 17.27 -19.52 -9.16
N TYR A 36 16.53 -20.59 -9.41
CA TYR A 36 15.25 -20.57 -10.14
C TYR A 36 14.09 -20.92 -9.20
N MET A 37 12.95 -20.24 -9.33
CA MET A 37 11.78 -20.36 -8.48
C MET A 37 10.47 -20.45 -9.28
N PHE A 38 9.55 -21.29 -8.81
CA PHE A 38 8.16 -21.29 -9.28
C PHE A 38 7.20 -21.87 -8.24
N MET A 39 5.92 -21.51 -8.37
CA MET A 39 4.83 -22.16 -7.64
C MET A 39 4.44 -23.45 -8.37
N ALA A 40 4.27 -24.54 -7.64
CA ALA A 40 3.78 -25.83 -8.15
C ALA A 40 2.75 -26.42 -7.19
N LEU A 41 1.85 -27.28 -7.70
CA LEU A 41 0.94 -28.06 -6.87
C LEU A 41 1.63 -29.34 -6.42
N ASP A 42 1.50 -29.70 -5.13
CA ASP A 42 1.91 -31.00 -4.62
C ASP A 42 0.87 -32.10 -4.95
N ALA A 43 1.17 -33.35 -4.57
CA ALA A 43 0.28 -34.49 -4.81
C ALA A 43 -1.07 -34.43 -4.06
N ARG A 44 -1.28 -33.45 -3.18
CA ARG A 44 -2.53 -33.17 -2.46
C ARG A 44 -3.26 -31.95 -3.01
N GLY A 45 -2.69 -31.26 -4.01
CA GLY A 45 -3.22 -30.03 -4.59
C GLY A 45 -2.88 -28.76 -3.80
N GLU A 46 -1.92 -28.82 -2.88
CA GLU A 46 -1.44 -27.64 -2.14
C GLU A 46 -0.33 -26.94 -2.93
N GLU A 47 -0.44 -25.63 -3.11
CA GLU A 47 0.62 -24.83 -3.76
C GLU A 47 1.85 -24.69 -2.87
N ARG A 48 3.01 -25.02 -3.41
CA ARG A 48 4.34 -24.84 -2.81
C ARG A 48 5.22 -23.99 -3.71
N LEU A 49 6.07 -23.17 -3.11
CA LEU A 49 7.20 -22.58 -3.81
C LEU A 49 8.30 -23.64 -3.90
N ILE A 50 8.81 -23.88 -5.10
CA ILE A 50 9.96 -24.76 -5.31
C ILE A 50 11.15 -23.88 -5.72
N ILE A 51 12.27 -24.03 -5.00
CA ILE A 51 13.52 -23.31 -5.23
C ILE A 51 14.56 -24.30 -5.75
N PHE A 52 15.01 -24.13 -6.99
CA PHE A 52 16.02 -24.97 -7.65
C PHE A 52 17.35 -24.23 -7.77
N SER A 53 18.43 -24.85 -7.28
CA SER A 53 19.80 -24.49 -7.63
C SER A 53 20.78 -25.60 -7.21
N HIS A 54 21.82 -25.80 -8.02
CA HIS A 54 22.94 -26.67 -7.66
C HIS A 54 23.69 -26.15 -6.43
N ASP A 55 23.61 -24.85 -6.12
CA ASP A 55 24.17 -24.27 -4.91
C ASP A 55 23.14 -24.35 -3.76
N PRO A 56 23.38 -25.15 -2.70
CA PRO A 56 22.59 -25.07 -1.47
C PRO A 56 22.79 -23.74 -0.74
N GLY A 57 23.90 -23.04 -1.00
CA GLY A 57 24.33 -21.83 -0.29
C GLY A 57 24.81 -22.12 1.12
N SER A 58 24.64 -21.14 2.01
CA SER A 58 24.82 -21.33 3.45
C SER A 58 23.85 -20.44 4.23
N LYS A 59 23.86 -20.54 5.57
CA LYS A 59 23.10 -19.65 6.46
C LYS A 59 23.50 -18.18 6.38
N THR A 60 24.68 -17.87 5.82
CA THR A 60 25.24 -16.51 5.72
C THR A 60 25.58 -16.07 4.30
N ALA A 61 25.68 -16.98 3.34
CA ALA A 61 25.96 -16.64 1.94
C ALA A 61 24.85 -15.73 1.35
N PRO A 62 25.18 -14.83 0.40
CA PRO A 62 24.17 -14.05 -0.32
C PRO A 62 23.43 -14.86 -1.40
N THR A 63 23.97 -16.02 -1.80
CA THR A 63 23.47 -16.86 -2.90
C THR A 63 23.08 -18.27 -2.46
N GLY A 64 22.48 -19.02 -3.39
CA GLY A 64 22.07 -20.40 -3.22
C GLY A 64 20.72 -20.53 -2.52
N ARG A 65 20.22 -21.77 -2.43
CA ARG A 65 18.86 -22.06 -1.93
C ARG A 65 18.61 -21.54 -0.51
N MET A 66 19.59 -21.64 0.40
CA MET A 66 19.50 -21.08 1.75
C MET A 66 19.46 -19.54 1.81
N ALA A 67 19.84 -18.82 0.76
CA ALA A 67 19.65 -17.37 0.67
C ALA A 67 18.24 -17.02 0.18
N ALA A 68 17.77 -17.68 -0.88
CA ALA A 68 16.42 -17.54 -1.40
C ALA A 68 15.35 -17.86 -0.35
N GLU A 69 15.52 -18.97 0.38
CA GLU A 69 14.66 -19.37 1.50
C GLU A 69 14.62 -18.30 2.60
N ARG A 70 15.74 -17.61 2.88
CA ARG A 70 15.77 -16.52 3.87
C ARG A 70 14.98 -15.29 3.40
N LEU A 71 15.16 -14.85 2.15
CA LEU A 71 14.41 -13.71 1.59
C LEU A 71 12.90 -13.98 1.61
N VAL A 72 12.48 -15.18 1.20
CA VAL A 72 11.07 -15.61 1.23
C VAL A 72 10.52 -15.63 2.67
N ASN A 73 11.26 -16.21 3.62
CA ASN A 73 10.84 -16.26 5.02
C ASN A 73 10.79 -14.88 5.69
N GLU A 74 11.73 -13.98 5.37
CA GLU A 74 11.74 -12.60 5.87
C GLU A 74 10.51 -11.84 5.36
N MET A 75 10.21 -11.96 4.07
CA MET A 75 9.05 -11.33 3.44
C MET A 75 7.70 -11.87 3.95
N ILE A 76 7.60 -13.17 4.23
CA ILE A 76 6.44 -13.77 4.91
C ILE A 76 6.29 -13.20 6.33
N GLN A 77 7.39 -13.09 7.08
CA GLN A 77 7.36 -12.53 8.43
C GLN A 77 6.99 -11.04 8.44
N GLU A 78 7.51 -10.23 7.52
CA GLU A 78 7.11 -8.83 7.34
C GLU A 78 5.59 -8.73 7.09
N LYS A 79 5.10 -9.49 6.10
CA LYS A 79 3.67 -9.50 5.72
C LYS A 79 2.75 -9.88 6.89
N LEU A 80 3.14 -10.87 7.71
CA LEU A 80 2.37 -11.32 8.87
C LEU A 80 2.42 -10.36 10.07
N ARG A 81 3.54 -9.67 10.28
CA ARG A 81 3.68 -8.63 11.33
C ARG A 81 2.74 -7.45 11.04
N ASP A 82 2.62 -7.04 9.79
CA ASP A 82 1.76 -5.92 9.38
C ASP A 82 0.26 -6.27 9.42
N ASP A 83 -0.14 -7.51 9.03
CA ASP A 83 -1.53 -7.96 9.11
C ASP A 83 -2.08 -7.93 10.55
N GLY A 84 -1.24 -8.27 11.55
CA GLY A 84 -1.60 -8.19 12.96
C GLY A 84 -1.81 -6.77 13.49
N GLY A 85 -1.40 -5.74 12.75
CA GLY A 85 -1.48 -4.35 13.17
C GLY A 85 -2.79 -3.64 12.80
N ARG A 86 -3.16 -3.65 11.52
CA ARG A 86 -4.32 -2.89 11.00
C ARG A 86 -4.88 -3.49 9.70
N GLY A 87 -6.10 -3.99 9.72
CA GLY A 87 -6.84 -4.26 8.49
C GLY A 87 -7.23 -2.96 7.75
N ARG A 88 -6.56 -2.65 6.63
CA ARG A 88 -7.13 -1.90 5.47
C ARG A 88 -6.15 -1.84 4.28
N SER A 89 -6.73 -1.77 3.07
CA SER A 89 -6.13 -1.24 1.82
C SER A 89 -4.92 -1.97 1.24
N ASN A 90 -5.22 -3.00 0.45
CA ASN A 90 -4.57 -3.18 -0.85
C ASN A 90 -4.72 -1.88 -1.67
N SER A 91 -3.75 -0.96 -1.57
CA SER A 91 -3.39 0.09 -2.56
C SER A 91 -2.53 1.20 -1.92
N ARG A 92 -1.21 1.17 -2.16
CA ARG A 92 -0.37 2.40 -2.27
C ARG A 92 1.06 2.13 -2.73
N SER A 93 1.40 2.68 -3.89
CA SER A 93 2.78 2.81 -4.36
C SER A 93 3.58 3.80 -3.48
N PRO A 94 4.91 3.65 -3.36
CA PRO A 94 5.73 4.42 -2.41
C PRO A 94 5.99 5.89 -2.85
N SER A 95 5.07 6.80 -2.53
CA SER A 95 5.20 8.24 -2.84
C SER A 95 5.82 9.06 -1.70
N ARG A 96 7.16 9.10 -1.69
CA ARG A 96 8.05 10.19 -1.23
C ARG A 96 7.60 11.06 -0.03
N ARG A 97 8.20 10.77 1.14
CA ARG A 97 8.58 11.68 2.26
C ARG A 97 7.83 13.03 2.39
N ARG A 98 7.05 13.21 3.47
CA ARG A 98 6.68 14.53 4.01
C ARG A 98 6.80 14.54 5.54
N SER A 99 7.51 15.52 6.09
CA SER A 99 7.94 15.53 7.51
C SER A 99 6.81 15.91 8.49
N PRO A 100 6.82 15.40 9.74
CA PRO A 100 5.74 15.64 10.71
C PRO A 100 5.99 16.81 11.66
N SER A 101 4.99 17.67 11.86
CA SER A 101 4.89 18.62 13.00
C SER A 101 3.90 18.09 14.07
N ARG A 102 3.99 18.60 15.31
CA ARG A 102 3.55 17.86 16.52
C ARG A 102 2.46 18.57 17.35
N ARG A 103 1.38 17.83 17.68
CA ARG A 103 0.55 17.93 18.92
C ARG A 103 -0.26 19.25 19.08
N ARG A 104 -1.17 19.46 20.05
CA ARG A 104 -1.56 18.71 21.28
C ARG A 104 -3.06 18.90 21.65
N SER A 105 -3.57 17.96 22.44
CA SER A 105 -4.93 17.66 22.97
C SER A 105 -5.90 18.78 23.46
N PRO A 106 -7.22 18.49 23.57
CA PRO A 106 -8.27 19.40 24.11
C PRO A 106 -8.66 19.17 25.59
N SER A 107 -9.40 20.11 26.21
CA SER A 107 -10.08 19.94 27.52
C SER A 107 -11.29 20.90 27.71
N ARG A 108 -12.15 20.67 28.72
CA ARG A 108 -13.48 21.34 28.93
C ARG A 108 -13.58 22.15 30.25
N ARG A 109 -14.29 23.29 30.25
CA ARG A 109 -15.19 23.90 31.29
C ARG A 109 -15.73 25.25 30.76
N ARG A 110 -17.03 25.63 30.84
CA ARG A 110 -17.88 26.10 31.99
C ARG A 110 -17.26 27.31 32.73
N SER A 111 -17.89 28.49 32.94
CA SER A 111 -19.28 28.98 32.68
C SER A 111 -19.30 30.54 32.38
N PRO A 112 -20.29 31.44 32.70
CA PRO A 112 -20.72 32.48 31.71
C PRO A 112 -20.90 33.97 32.18
N SER A 113 -21.38 34.80 31.23
CA SER A 113 -22.31 35.96 31.39
C SER A 113 -21.79 37.41 31.31
N ARG A 114 -22.70 38.32 30.87
CA ARG A 114 -22.70 39.82 30.96
C ARG A 114 -21.72 40.58 30.04
N ARG A 115 -22.00 41.80 29.53
CA ARG A 115 -23.28 42.53 29.22
C ARG A 115 -22.96 43.86 28.48
N ARG A 116 -23.56 44.15 27.32
CA ARG A 116 -24.06 45.49 26.89
C ARG A 116 -24.75 45.40 25.51
N SER A 117 -25.55 46.42 25.15
CA SER A 117 -26.63 46.32 24.16
C SER A 117 -26.62 47.50 23.13
N PRO A 118 -27.71 47.92 22.43
CA PRO A 118 -27.72 48.20 20.98
C PRO A 118 -27.91 49.74 20.72
N PRO A 119 -28.52 50.30 19.62
CA PRO A 119 -29.20 49.75 18.45
C PRO A 119 -28.96 50.51 17.10
N ARG A 120 -29.99 50.55 16.22
CA ARG A 120 -30.10 51.19 14.88
C ARG A 120 -29.53 50.34 13.72
N GLY A 121 -30.23 50.08 12.62
CA GLY A 121 -31.65 50.26 12.29
C GLY A 121 -31.93 51.25 11.14
N ARG A 122 -32.18 50.72 9.94
CA ARG A 122 -32.94 51.40 8.87
C ARG A 122 -33.41 50.41 7.80
N SER A 123 -34.67 50.51 7.42
CA SER A 123 -35.21 49.98 6.16
C SER A 123 -34.93 50.97 5.02
N ASP A 124 -34.81 50.48 3.79
CA ASP A 124 -35.34 51.21 2.62
C ASP A 124 -35.47 50.28 1.40
N SER A 125 -36.49 50.51 0.57
CA SER A 125 -36.83 49.68 -0.60
C SER A 125 -36.81 50.48 -1.91
N ARG A 126 -35.78 50.26 -2.73
CA ARG A 126 -35.66 50.57 -4.18
C ARG A 126 -34.51 49.69 -4.73
N GLY A 127 -34.51 49.13 -5.94
CA GLY A 127 -35.53 49.06 -6.99
C GLY A 127 -34.88 48.84 -8.38
N ARG A 128 -35.68 48.47 -9.39
CA ARG A 128 -35.40 48.56 -10.85
C ARG A 128 -34.42 47.55 -11.50
N SER A 129 -34.96 46.77 -12.44
CA SER A 129 -34.27 46.06 -13.55
C SER A 129 -34.73 46.67 -14.90
N PRO A 130 -34.26 46.21 -16.09
CA PRO A 130 -32.94 45.76 -16.54
C PRO A 130 -32.36 46.81 -17.57
N PRO A 131 -31.51 46.55 -18.62
CA PRO A 131 -31.62 45.51 -19.66
C PRO A 131 -30.30 44.85 -20.19
N ARG A 132 -30.49 43.84 -21.07
CA ARG A 132 -29.75 43.42 -22.31
C ARG A 132 -28.51 44.26 -22.71
N ARG A 133 -27.46 43.78 -23.39
CA ARG A 133 -27.16 42.66 -24.35
C ARG A 133 -25.59 42.59 -24.45
N ARG A 134 -24.81 41.74 -25.14
CA ARG A 134 -24.79 40.51 -25.98
C ARG A 134 -23.26 40.10 -26.02
N ASP A 135 -22.64 39.12 -26.71
CA ASP A 135 -22.94 37.96 -27.58
C ASP A 135 -21.70 37.03 -27.53
N SER A 136 -21.81 35.70 -27.73
CA SER A 136 -20.63 34.84 -27.96
C SER A 136 -20.96 33.61 -28.82
N ARG A 137 -20.44 33.60 -30.06
CA ARG A 137 -20.74 32.55 -31.05
C ARG A 137 -20.04 31.24 -30.70
N SER A 138 -20.81 30.18 -30.56
CA SER A 138 -20.28 28.83 -30.73
C SER A 138 -19.76 28.65 -32.17
N ARG A 139 -18.58 28.06 -32.32
CA ARG A 139 -18.05 27.66 -33.62
C ARG A 139 -17.49 26.23 -33.53
N SER A 140 -18.41 25.28 -33.45
CA SER A 140 -18.08 23.87 -33.70
C SER A 140 -17.45 23.75 -35.09
N ARG A 141 -16.33 23.05 -35.16
CA ARG A 141 -15.75 22.52 -36.40
C ARG A 141 -15.86 21.00 -36.33
N ARG A 142 -16.36 20.42 -37.43
CA ARG A 142 -15.90 19.11 -37.88
C ARG A 142 -14.50 19.26 -38.46
#